data_AF-A0A7K2XAX0-F1
#
_entry.id   AF-A0A7K2XAX0-F1
#
_cell.length_a   1.000
_cell.length_b   1.000
_cell.length_c   1.000
_cell.angle_alpha   90.00
_cell.angle_beta   90.00
_cell.angle_gamma   90.00
#
_symmetry.space_group_name_H-M   'P 1'
#
loop_
_entity.id
_entity.type
_entity.pdbx_description
1 polymer ?
#
loop_
_entity_poly.entity_id
_entity_poly.type
_entity_poly.pdbx_seq_one_letter_code
_entity_poly.pdbx_strand_id
1 'polypeptide(L)' 'MDYCHACRRHLNGALACAGCGTPVEELRYETPHIAAPRQAPAATPAPEPSPAPAATPGPSPAVAPEHV' A
#
# COMPACT_ATOMS: atom_id res chain seq x y z
N MET A 1 -23.35 16.10 -1.62
CA MET A 1 -24.20 16.74 -2.66
C MET A 1 -23.33 17.03 -3.85
N ASP A 2 -23.89 16.92 -5.04
CA ASP A 2 -23.16 17.12 -6.28
C ASP A 2 -22.59 18.55 -6.37
N TYR A 3 -21.46 18.64 -7.07
CA TYR A 3 -20.68 19.87 -7.22
C TYR A 3 -20.40 20.11 -8.70
N CYS A 4 -20.63 21.34 -9.15
CA CYS A 4 -20.28 21.74 -10.50
C CYS A 4 -18.87 22.36 -10.48
N HIS A 5 -17.91 21.70 -11.12
CA HIS A 5 -16.53 22.19 -11.22
C HIS A 5 -16.41 23.43 -12.11
N ALA A 6 -17.19 23.52 -13.20
CA ALA A 6 -17.18 24.67 -14.09
C ALA A 6 -17.64 25.96 -13.39
N CYS A 7 -18.76 25.89 -12.66
CA CYS A 7 -19.29 27.03 -11.91
C CYS A 7 -18.71 27.17 -10.50
N ARG A 8 -17.94 26.18 -10.03
CA ARG A 8 -17.39 26.08 -8.67
C ARG A 8 -18.43 26.27 -7.56
N ARG A 9 -19.54 25.53 -7.63
CA ARG A 9 -20.67 25.64 -6.68
C ARG A 9 -21.36 24.30 -6.43
N HIS A 10 -21.91 24.14 -5.21
CA HIS A 10 -22.74 23.01 -4.80
C HIS A 10 -24.17 23.12 -5.34
N LEU A 11 -24.75 22.00 -5.78
CA LEU A 11 -26.12 21.96 -6.28
C LEU A 11 -27.19 22.06 -5.18
N ASN A 12 -26.84 21.90 -3.91
CA ASN A 12 -27.79 21.94 -2.78
C ASN A 12 -29.03 21.03 -2.94
N GLY A 13 -28.92 19.94 -3.71
CA GLY A 13 -30.02 19.01 -4.00
C GLY A 13 -30.77 19.25 -5.31
N ALA A 14 -30.38 20.25 -6.11
CA ALA A 14 -30.93 20.44 -7.45
C ALA A 14 -30.49 19.32 -8.42
N LEU A 15 -31.36 19.00 -9.40
CA LEU A 15 -31.06 18.05 -10.47
C LEU A 15 -30.18 18.65 -11.59
N ALA A 16 -29.94 19.96 -11.57
CA ALA A 16 -29.11 20.69 -12.53
C ALA A 16 -28.44 21.90 -11.89
N CYS A 17 -27.31 22.34 -12.43
CA CYS A 17 -26.61 23.53 -11.95
C CYS A 17 -27.36 24.82 -12.35
N ALA A 18 -27.61 25.72 -11.40
CA ALA A 18 -28.25 27.01 -11.67
C ALA A 18 -27.38 28.00 -12.47
N GLY A 19 -26.07 27.74 -12.60
CA GLY A 19 -25.16 28.60 -13.36
C GLY A 19 -25.07 28.22 -14.84
N CYS A 20 -24.80 26.95 -15.12
CA CYS A 20 -24.58 26.45 -16.48
C CYS A 20 -25.70 25.55 -17.03
N GLY A 21 -26.66 25.13 -16.20
CA GLY A 21 -27.74 24.23 -16.60
C GLY A 21 -27.37 22.75 -16.70
N THR A 22 -26.09 22.37 -16.54
CA THR A 22 -25.65 20.97 -16.67
C THR A 22 -26.38 20.08 -15.65
N PRO A 23 -26.98 18.96 -16.10
CA PRO A 23 -27.66 18.03 -15.22
C PRO A 23 -26.67 17.29 -14.32
N VAL A 24 -27.16 16.89 -13.15
CA VAL A 24 -26.36 16.23 -12.12
C VAL A 24 -25.69 14.95 -12.60
N GLU A 25 -26.36 14.22 -13.49
CA GLU A 25 -25.86 12.96 -14.03
C GLU A 25 -24.59 13.20 -14.86
N GLU A 26 -24.61 14.21 -15.73
CA GLU A 26 -23.46 14.60 -16.56
C GLU A 26 -22.30 15.16 -15.73
N LEU A 27 -22.60 15.93 -14.69
CA LEU A 27 -21.57 16.43 -13.75
C LEU A 27 -20.83 15.31 -13.03
N ARG A 28 -21.48 14.18 -12.76
CA ARG A 28 -20.84 13.00 -12.14
C ARG A 28 -19.91 12.29 -13.11
N TYR A 29 -20.25 12.26 -14.40
CA TYR A 29 -19.38 11.70 -15.44
C TYR A 29 -18.17 12.60 -15.73
N GLU A 30 -18.37 13.92 -15.77
CA GLU A 30 -17.28 14.88 -16.02
C GLU A 30 -16.36 15.09 -14.83
N THR A 31 -16.85 14.88 -13.61
CA THR A 31 -16.00 14.88 -12.43
C THR A 31 -15.03 13.72 -12.60
N PRO A 32 -13.72 13.97 -12.78
CA PRO A 32 -12.78 12.88 -12.87
C PRO A 32 -12.87 12.14 -11.55
N HIS A 33 -13.37 10.91 -11.61
CA HIS A 33 -13.23 9.94 -10.53
C HIS A 33 -11.73 9.76 -10.36
N ILE A 34 -11.11 10.58 -9.49
CA ILE A 34 -9.78 10.31 -8.98
C ILE A 34 -9.92 8.93 -8.35
N ALA A 35 -9.45 7.92 -9.08
CA ALA A 35 -9.34 6.58 -8.54
C ALA A 35 -8.67 6.77 -7.19
N ALA A 36 -9.36 6.38 -6.11
CA ALA A 36 -8.82 6.47 -4.76
C ALA A 36 -7.37 5.99 -4.83
N PRO A 37 -6.39 6.75 -4.29
CA PRO A 37 -4.98 6.44 -4.47
C PRO A 37 -4.82 4.96 -4.18
N ARG A 38 -4.45 4.21 -5.23
CA ARG A 38 -4.29 2.76 -5.14
C ARG A 38 -3.29 2.57 -4.01
N GLN A 39 -3.74 2.03 -2.89
CA GLN A 39 -2.85 1.76 -1.77
C GLN A 39 -1.72 0.93 -2.35
N ALA A 40 -0.52 1.51 -2.41
CA ALA A 40 0.63 0.78 -2.87
C ALA A 40 0.74 -0.44 -1.95
N PRO A 41 0.90 -1.67 -2.48
CA PRO A 41 1.15 -2.82 -1.63
C PRO A 41 2.35 -2.47 -0.75
N ALA A 42 2.17 -2.54 0.57
CA ALA A 42 3.24 -2.31 1.51
C ALA A 42 4.42 -3.21 1.10
N ALA A 43 5.58 -2.61 0.82
CA ALA A 43 6.77 -3.37 0.48
C ALA A 43 7.07 -4.32 1.64
N THR A 44 6.98 -5.62 1.39
CA THR A 44 7.40 -6.64 2.34
C THR A 44 8.88 -6.39 2.64
N PRO A 45 9.30 -6.22 3.91
CA PRO A 45 10.71 -6.09 4.23
C PRO A 45 11.47 -7.34 3.75
N ALA A 46 12.63 -7.13 3.13
CA ALA A 46 13.50 -8.20 2.67
C ALA A 46 13.92 -9.08 3.86
N PRO A 47 14.03 -10.42 3.69
CA PRO A 47 14.53 -11.28 4.75
C PRO A 47 15.97 -10.90 5.09
N GLU A 48 16.25 -10.68 6.38
CA GLU A 48 17.61 -10.47 6.88
C GLU A 48 18.50 -11.69 6.56
N PRO A 49 19.79 -11.47 6.24
CA PRO A 49 20.70 -12.58 5.97
C PRO A 49 20.86 -13.45 7.22
N SER A 50 20.57 -14.73 7.08
CA SER A 50 20.74 -15.72 8.14
C SER A 50 22.22 -15.84 8.54
N PRO A 51 22.58 -15.81 9.84
CA PRO A 51 23.97 -15.93 10.25
C PRO A 51 24.51 -17.32 9.88
N ALA A 52 25.72 -17.33 9.29
CA ALA A 52 26.41 -18.55 8.88
C ALA A 52 26.63 -19.49 10.08
N PRO A 53 26.56 -20.82 9.90
CA PRO A 53 26.79 -21.75 11.00
C PRO A 53 28.24 -21.64 11.49
N ALA A 54 28.40 -21.39 12.79
CA ALA A 54 29.70 -21.41 13.44
C ALA A 54 30.34 -22.79 13.27
N ALA A 55 31.55 -22.82 12.71
CA ALA A 55 32.34 -24.04 12.57
C ALA A 55 32.60 -24.64 13.96
N THR A 56 32.10 -25.85 14.19
CA THR A 56 32.37 -26.62 15.39
C THR A 56 33.86 -27.00 15.42
N PRO A 57 34.60 -26.71 16.49
CA PRO A 57 35.95 -27.26 16.63
C PRO A 57 35.87 -28.78 16.71
N GLY A 58 36.68 -29.47 15.91
CA GLY A 58 36.71 -30.92 15.81
C GLY A 58 37.08 -31.61 17.13
N PRO A 59 36.81 -32.92 17.26
CA PRO A 59 37.03 -33.64 18.51
C PRO A 59 38.52 -33.69 18.87
N SER A 60 38.84 -33.40 20.14
CA SER A 60 40.16 -33.65 20.72
C SER A 60 40.47 -35.16 20.69
N PRO A 61 41.71 -35.57 20.37
CA PRO A 61 42.08 -36.99 20.46
C PRO A 61 42.07 -37.42 21.93
N ALA A 62 41.35 -38.51 22.22
CA ALA A 62 41.34 -39.14 23.53
C ALA A 62 42.73 -39.76 23.82
N VAL A 63 43.37 -39.30 24.89
CA VAL A 63 44.56 -39.94 25.45
C VAL A 63 44.09 -41.19 26.20
N ALA A 64 44.55 -42.37 25.79
CA ALA A 64 44.26 -43.63 26.47
C ALA A 64 45.18 -43.81 27.69
N PRO A 65 44.68 -44.23 28.86
CA PRO A 65 45.53 -44.72 29.95
C PRO A 65 45.81 -46.22 29.76
N GLU A 66 47.09 -46.59 29.61
CA GLU A 66 47.52 -48.00 29.77
C GLU A 66 47.44 -48.36 31.27
N HIS A 67 46.68 -49.42 31.57
CA HIS A 67 46.58 -50.01 32.91
C HIS A 67 47.65 -51.10 33.09
N VAL A 68 48.25 -51.08 34.29
CA VAL A 68 49.34 -51.93 34.82
C VAL A 68 48.97 -53.41 34.94
#